data_AF-A0A6G8AD76-F1
#
_entry.id   AF-A0A6G8AD76-F1
#
_cell.length_a   1.000
_cell.length_b   1.000
_cell.length_c   1.000
_cell.angle_alpha   90.00
_cell.angle_beta   90.00
_cell.angle_gamma   90.00
#
_symmetry.space_group_name_H-M   'P 1'
#
loop_
_entity.id
_entity.type
_entity.pdbx_description
1 polymer ?
#
loop_
_entity_poly.entity_id
_entity_poly.type
_entity_poly.pdbx_seq_one_letter_code
_entity_poly.pdbx_strand_id
1 'polypeptide(L)'
;MALIMVLWVTAALAIVVTSIGYMVKGELRQVAAVRTGAADRAMGRAAMALALQELDASNRRRLERPERHTYLFEGTAVDVLALPLNGLLDINRAPVALLAALFQHAGGLAPDAAQNLAAALIEIRSARTPQGATAQFDAIEDLLQLPGVDYELYARLAPLITVNAGGSSQVNPYAAPPALLRVLAEGNQAAVAAFEAGRDSGTADQSGFNPAFLTSSGSNRLRLYAQPAESAQAISTVACDVTFFGRRSGALPWESQQCDAPTTPMW
;
A
#
# COMPACT_ATOMS: atom_id res chain seq x y z
N MET A 1 -12.41 -7.98 -67.56
CA MET A 1 -12.71 -6.84 -66.68
C MET A 1 -13.63 -7.22 -65.51
N ALA A 2 -14.81 -7.82 -65.74
CA ALA A 2 -15.76 -8.17 -64.66
C ALA A 2 -15.19 -9.12 -63.57
N LEU A 3 -14.38 -10.11 -63.94
CA LEU A 3 -13.83 -11.12 -63.02
C LEU A 3 -12.87 -10.50 -61.97
N ILE A 4 -12.16 -9.43 -62.33
CA ILE A 4 -11.25 -8.71 -61.43
C ILE A 4 -12.05 -7.93 -60.37
N MET A 5 -13.17 -7.28 -60.75
CA MET A 5 -14.00 -6.55 -59.77
C MET A 5 -14.60 -7.48 -58.70
N VAL A 6 -15.06 -8.67 -59.10
CA VAL A 6 -15.61 -9.65 -58.15
C VAL A 6 -14.54 -10.13 -57.16
N LEU A 7 -13.32 -10.37 -57.64
CA LEU A 7 -12.19 -10.73 -56.78
C LEU A 7 -11.90 -9.63 -55.74
N TRP A 8 -11.88 -8.37 -56.16
CA TRP A 8 -11.63 -7.25 -55.23
C TRP A 8 -12.75 -7.06 -54.21
N VAL A 9 -14.01 -7.21 -54.61
CA VAL A 9 -15.16 -7.11 -53.69
C VAL A 9 -15.14 -8.25 -52.67
N THR A 10 -14.84 -9.48 -53.10
CA THR A 10 -14.75 -10.64 -52.20
C THR A 10 -13.55 -10.51 -51.24
N ALA A 11 -12.40 -10.03 -51.72
CA ALA A 11 -11.24 -9.74 -50.87
C ALA A 11 -11.55 -8.65 -49.83
N ALA A 12 -12.17 -7.54 -50.24
CA ALA A 12 -12.58 -6.47 -49.33
C ALA A 12 -13.57 -6.98 -48.27
N LEU A 13 -14.55 -7.79 -48.67
CA LEU A 13 -15.51 -8.41 -47.76
C LEU A 13 -14.82 -9.35 -46.75
N ALA A 14 -13.87 -10.18 -47.22
CA ALA A 14 -13.12 -11.08 -46.36
C ALA A 14 -12.28 -10.34 -45.30
N ILE A 15 -11.66 -9.21 -45.67
CA ILE A 15 -10.93 -8.35 -44.73
C ILE A 15 -11.86 -7.80 -43.65
N VAL A 16 -13.04 -7.29 -44.03
CA VAL A 16 -14.02 -6.73 -43.08
C VAL A 16 -14.55 -7.80 -42.12
N VAL A 17 -14.89 -9.00 -42.62
CA VAL A 17 -15.34 -10.10 -41.75
C VAL A 17 -14.25 -10.53 -40.78
N THR A 18 -13.00 -10.58 -41.24
CA THR A 18 -11.86 -10.95 -40.41
C THR A 18 -11.58 -9.90 -39.33
N SER A 19 -11.63 -8.61 -39.67
CA SER A 19 -11.40 -7.53 -38.69
C SER A 19 -12.49 -7.47 -37.62
N ILE A 20 -13.76 -7.64 -37.99
CA ILE A 20 -14.87 -7.74 -37.02
C ILE A 20 -14.68 -8.96 -36.11
N GLY A 21 -14.27 -10.11 -36.66
CA GLY A 21 -13.98 -11.31 -35.87
C GLY A 21 -12.87 -11.11 -34.83
N TYR A 22 -11.81 -10.36 -35.18
CA TYR A 22 -10.76 -9.98 -34.23
C TYR A 22 -11.26 -9.02 -33.15
N MET A 23 -12.06 -8.02 -33.53
CA MET A 23 -12.63 -7.03 -32.60
C MET A 23 -13.53 -7.69 -31.54
N VAL A 24 -14.48 -8.53 -31.97
CA VAL A 24 -15.39 -9.23 -31.04
C VAL A 24 -14.63 -10.16 -30.07
N LYS A 25 -13.61 -10.87 -30.55
CA LYS A 25 -12.76 -11.70 -29.67
C LYS A 25 -11.97 -10.85 -28.67
N GLY A 26 -11.54 -9.66 -29.07
CA GLY A 26 -10.91 -8.69 -28.19
C GLY A 26 -11.87 -8.24 -27.08
N GLU A 27 -13.08 -7.82 -27.44
CA GLU A 27 -14.12 -7.41 -26.49
C GLU A 27 -14.49 -8.52 -25.50
N LEU A 28 -14.67 -9.76 -25.98
CA LEU A 28 -14.99 -10.90 -25.11
C LEU A 28 -13.87 -11.19 -24.09
N ARG A 29 -12.60 -11.10 -24.53
CA ARG A 29 -11.45 -11.26 -23.62
C ARG A 29 -11.39 -10.15 -22.58
N GLN A 30 -11.68 -8.92 -22.98
CA GLN A 30 -11.70 -7.76 -22.08
C GLN A 30 -12.83 -7.87 -21.04
N VAL A 31 -14.04 -8.22 -21.46
CA VAL A 31 -15.18 -8.42 -20.55
C VAL A 31 -14.91 -9.57 -19.57
N ALA A 32 -14.35 -10.68 -20.07
CA ALA A 32 -13.98 -11.81 -19.21
C ALA A 32 -12.93 -11.40 -18.17
N ALA A 33 -11.88 -10.68 -18.58
CA ALA A 33 -10.82 -10.21 -17.67
C ALA A 33 -11.37 -9.27 -16.59
N VAL A 34 -12.25 -8.33 -16.96
CA VAL A 34 -12.89 -7.42 -16.00
C VAL A 34 -13.74 -8.20 -14.99
N ARG A 35 -14.50 -9.19 -15.45
CA ARG A 35 -15.34 -10.03 -14.58
C ARG A 35 -14.51 -10.88 -13.63
N THR A 36 -13.49 -11.57 -14.13
CA THR A 36 -12.60 -12.38 -13.29
C THR A 36 -11.87 -11.52 -12.28
N GLY A 37 -11.31 -10.38 -12.69
CA GLY A 37 -10.65 -9.46 -11.77
C GLY A 37 -11.58 -8.83 -10.73
N ALA A 38 -12.89 -8.69 -11.02
CA ALA A 38 -13.87 -8.28 -10.01
C ALA A 38 -14.16 -9.40 -9.00
N ALA A 39 -14.31 -10.64 -9.47
CA ALA A 39 -14.52 -11.81 -8.61
C ALA A 39 -13.31 -12.06 -7.69
N ASP A 40 -12.10 -12.00 -8.23
CA ASP A 40 -10.86 -12.16 -7.47
C ASP A 40 -10.73 -11.14 -6.35
N ARG A 41 -10.99 -9.87 -6.68
CA ARG A 41 -10.97 -8.79 -5.68
C ARG A 41 -12.05 -8.98 -4.61
N ALA A 42 -13.22 -9.49 -4.98
CA ALA A 42 -14.28 -9.80 -4.03
C ALA A 42 -13.86 -10.94 -3.08
N MET A 43 -13.21 -11.99 -3.58
CA MET A 43 -12.67 -13.07 -2.76
C MET A 43 -11.61 -12.57 -1.76
N GLY A 44 -10.66 -11.76 -2.23
CA GLY A 44 -9.66 -11.14 -1.35
C GLY A 44 -10.30 -10.28 -0.26
N ARG A 45 -11.29 -9.46 -0.60
CA ARG A 45 -12.03 -8.64 0.38
C ARG A 45 -12.87 -9.48 1.35
N ALA A 46 -13.42 -10.62 0.91
CA ALA A 46 -14.14 -11.53 1.79
C ALA A 46 -13.21 -12.16 2.83
N ALA A 47 -12.01 -12.61 2.41
CA ALA A 47 -10.99 -13.10 3.33
C ALA A 47 -10.53 -12.01 4.33
N MET A 48 -10.34 -10.77 3.87
CA MET A 48 -10.05 -9.63 4.74
C MET A 48 -11.16 -9.38 5.78
N ALA A 49 -12.43 -9.49 5.38
CA ALA A 49 -13.56 -9.32 6.29
C ALA A 49 -13.57 -10.40 7.38
N LEU A 50 -13.23 -11.64 7.05
CA LEU A 50 -13.06 -12.73 8.04
C LEU A 50 -11.92 -12.42 9.01
N ALA A 51 -10.78 -11.95 8.51
CA ALA A 51 -9.65 -11.54 9.35
C ALA A 51 -10.03 -10.42 10.32
N LEU A 52 -10.72 -9.39 9.82
CA LEU A 52 -11.19 -8.27 10.65
C LEU A 52 -12.22 -8.70 11.70
N GLN A 53 -13.12 -9.62 11.35
CA GLN A 53 -14.09 -10.19 12.30
C GLN A 53 -13.38 -10.98 13.40
N GLU A 54 -12.37 -11.77 13.08
CA GLU A 54 -11.59 -12.53 14.06
C GLU A 54 -10.83 -11.60 15.02
N LEU A 55 -10.16 -10.57 14.48
CA LEU A 55 -9.49 -9.54 15.26
C LEU A 55 -10.47 -8.80 16.18
N ASP A 56 -11.66 -8.44 15.68
CA ASP A 56 -12.71 -7.80 16.49
C ASP A 56 -13.21 -8.71 17.63
N ALA A 57 -13.55 -9.96 17.29
CA ALA A 57 -14.11 -10.94 18.22
C ALA A 57 -13.11 -11.29 19.33
N SER A 58 -11.82 -11.32 18.99
CA SER A 58 -10.73 -11.58 19.93
C SER A 58 -10.28 -10.32 20.70
N ASN A 59 -10.93 -9.18 20.49
CA ASN A 59 -10.54 -7.88 21.03
C ASN A 59 -9.10 -7.44 20.67
N ARG A 60 -8.57 -7.94 19.55
CA ARG A 60 -7.25 -7.63 18.99
C ARG A 60 -7.33 -6.54 17.92
N ARG A 61 -8.08 -5.47 18.20
CA ARG A 61 -8.29 -4.34 17.28
C ARG A 61 -7.05 -3.46 17.09
N ARG A 62 -6.05 -3.62 17.94
CA ARG A 62 -4.80 -2.86 17.91
C ARG A 62 -3.64 -3.82 17.79
N LEU A 63 -2.90 -3.75 16.68
CA LEU A 63 -1.77 -4.63 16.41
C LEU A 63 -0.46 -3.89 16.61
N GLU A 64 0.49 -4.54 17.26
CA GLU A 64 1.86 -4.04 17.44
C GLU A 64 2.83 -4.60 16.40
N ARG A 65 2.43 -5.68 15.71
CA ARG A 65 3.23 -6.39 14.73
C ARG A 65 2.37 -6.82 13.55
N PRO A 66 2.98 -7.08 12.39
CA PRO A 66 2.26 -7.72 11.30
C PRO A 66 1.78 -9.11 11.74
N GLU A 67 0.53 -9.45 11.42
CA GLU A 67 -0.02 -10.80 11.63
C GLU A 67 -0.46 -11.37 10.28
N ARG A 68 -0.07 -12.61 9.97
CA ARG A 68 -0.45 -13.31 8.74
C ARG A 68 -1.24 -14.56 9.09
N HIS A 69 -2.41 -14.70 8.47
CA HIS A 69 -3.28 -15.85 8.64
C HIS A 69 -3.90 -16.26 7.30
N THR A 70 -4.07 -17.56 7.10
CA THR A 70 -4.74 -18.11 5.92
C THR A 70 -6.22 -18.30 6.22
N TYR A 71 -7.08 -17.77 5.36
CA TYR A 71 -8.53 -17.91 5.44
C TYR A 71 -9.04 -18.72 4.27
N LEU A 72 -10.05 -19.57 4.53
CA LEU A 72 -10.74 -20.32 3.48
C LEU A 72 -12.05 -19.62 3.15
N PHE A 73 -12.22 -19.20 1.89
CA PHE A 73 -13.45 -18.62 1.39
C PHE A 73 -13.89 -19.35 0.12
N GLU A 74 -15.09 -19.93 0.13
CA GLU A 74 -15.62 -20.75 -0.98
C GLU A 74 -14.63 -21.82 -1.49
N GLY A 75 -13.87 -22.44 -0.58
CA GLY A 75 -12.88 -23.47 -0.92
C GLY A 75 -11.55 -22.93 -1.46
N THR A 76 -11.37 -21.61 -1.57
CA THR A 76 -10.13 -20.96 -1.96
C THR A 76 -9.39 -20.46 -0.73
N ALA A 77 -8.12 -20.86 -0.59
CA ALA A 77 -7.25 -20.38 0.49
C ALA A 77 -6.62 -19.04 0.12
N VAL A 78 -6.77 -18.06 1.00
CA VAL A 78 -6.29 -16.68 0.83
C VAL A 78 -5.45 -16.31 2.04
N ASP A 79 -4.19 -15.94 1.81
CA ASP A 79 -3.33 -15.39 2.85
C ASP A 79 -3.66 -13.92 3.07
N VAL A 80 -4.00 -13.58 4.31
CA VAL A 80 -4.26 -12.21 4.72
C VAL A 80 -3.16 -11.76 5.68
N LEU A 81 -2.44 -10.72 5.28
CA LEU A 81 -1.46 -10.02 6.11
C LEU A 81 -2.10 -8.73 6.64
N ALA A 82 -2.22 -8.61 7.97
CA ALA A 82 -2.63 -7.40 8.66
C ALA A 82 -1.40 -6.64 9.17
N LEU A 83 -1.10 -5.49 8.56
CA LEU A 83 0.05 -4.65 8.89
C LEU A 83 -0.40 -3.41 9.68
N PRO A 84 0.13 -3.13 10.89
CA PRO A 84 -0.10 -1.85 11.56
C PRO A 84 0.38 -0.67 10.69
N LEU A 85 -0.49 0.30 10.37
CA LEU A 85 -0.12 1.45 9.53
C LEU A 85 0.94 2.35 10.16
N ASN A 86 1.07 2.35 11.49
CA ASN A 86 2.16 3.06 12.17
C ASN A 86 3.53 2.38 11.99
N GLY A 87 3.60 1.24 11.31
CA GLY A 87 4.83 0.70 10.76
C GLY A 87 5.32 1.45 9.51
N LEU A 88 4.45 2.23 8.86
CA LEU A 88 4.81 3.14 7.77
C LEU A 88 4.95 4.57 8.30
N LEU A 89 5.66 5.41 7.55
CA LEU A 89 5.84 6.81 7.91
C LEU A 89 4.64 7.64 7.43
N ASP A 90 3.97 8.33 8.36
CA ASP A 90 2.86 9.23 8.05
C ASP A 90 3.40 10.59 7.55
N ILE A 91 3.28 10.88 6.25
CA ILE A 91 3.81 12.12 5.66
C ILE A 91 3.05 13.37 6.11
N ASN A 92 1.85 13.23 6.69
CA ASN A 92 1.09 14.35 7.24
C ASN A 92 1.49 14.67 8.69
N ARG A 93 2.18 13.75 9.38
CA ARG A 93 2.50 13.88 10.81
C ARG A 93 3.98 13.80 11.15
N ALA A 94 4.80 13.17 10.32
CA ALA A 94 6.23 12.97 10.57
C ALA A 94 6.95 14.31 10.78
N PRO A 95 7.87 14.40 11.76
CA PRO A 95 8.68 15.60 11.97
C PRO A 95 9.69 15.79 10.83
N VAL A 96 10.17 17.03 10.67
CA VAL A 96 11.14 17.39 9.60
C VAL A 96 12.38 16.51 9.61
N ALA A 97 12.91 16.15 10.79
CA ALA A 97 14.09 15.30 10.92
C ALA A 97 13.85 13.88 10.37
N LEU A 98 12.68 13.29 10.63
CA LEU A 98 12.33 11.96 10.14
C LEU A 98 12.08 11.97 8.62
N LEU A 99 11.46 13.03 8.10
CA LEU A 99 11.28 13.22 6.66
C LEU A 99 12.63 13.40 5.94
N ALA A 100 13.55 14.19 6.51
CA ALA A 100 14.89 14.35 5.96
C ALA A 100 15.64 13.00 5.94
N ALA A 101 15.57 12.23 7.04
CA ALA A 101 16.16 10.88 7.08
C ALA A 101 15.55 9.95 6.02
N LEU A 102 14.23 10.02 5.78
CA LEU A 102 13.55 9.27 4.73
C LEU A 102 14.12 9.60 3.35
N PHE A 103 14.16 10.89 3.00
CA PHE A 103 14.66 11.35 1.70
C PHE A 103 16.15 11.06 1.49
N GLN A 104 16.95 11.09 2.55
CA GLN A 104 18.36 10.77 2.49
C GLN A 104 18.59 9.26 2.34
N HIS A 105 18.09 8.44 3.26
CA HIS A 105 18.48 7.02 3.35
C HIS A 105 17.63 6.08 2.49
N ALA A 106 16.34 6.39 2.29
CA ALA A 106 15.49 5.64 1.38
C ALA A 106 15.39 6.30 0.00
N GLY A 107 15.39 7.63 -0.05
CA GLY A 107 15.33 8.40 -1.30
C GLY A 107 16.66 8.51 -2.04
N GLY A 108 17.79 8.40 -1.34
CA GLY A 108 19.14 8.52 -1.91
C GLY A 108 19.58 9.96 -2.17
N LEU A 109 18.90 10.96 -1.59
CA LEU A 109 19.26 12.36 -1.76
C LEU A 109 20.47 12.75 -0.90
N ALA A 110 21.22 13.75 -1.36
CA ALA A 110 22.25 14.40 -0.54
C ALA A 110 21.62 15.04 0.72
N PRO A 111 22.36 15.13 1.85
CA PRO A 111 21.81 15.61 3.11
C PRO A 111 21.08 16.97 3.01
N ASP A 112 21.69 17.94 2.33
CA ASP A 112 21.10 19.27 2.17
C ASP A 112 19.83 19.24 1.31
N ALA A 113 19.83 18.44 0.24
CA ALA A 113 18.66 18.27 -0.63
C ALA A 113 17.51 17.57 0.12
N ALA A 114 17.83 16.57 0.94
CA ALA A 114 16.86 15.87 1.79
C ALA A 114 16.23 16.80 2.84
N GLN A 115 17.03 17.65 3.48
CA GLN A 115 16.54 18.64 4.43
C GLN A 115 15.65 19.69 3.77
N ASN A 116 16.07 20.22 2.61
CA ASN A 116 15.30 21.21 1.86
C ASN A 116 13.96 20.62 1.40
N LEU A 117 13.95 19.39 0.89
CA LEU A 117 12.71 18.72 0.47
C LEU A 117 11.79 18.42 1.67
N ALA A 118 12.35 18.01 2.81
CA ALA A 118 11.58 17.85 4.05
C ALA A 118 10.95 19.17 4.50
N ALA A 119 11.70 20.27 4.49
CA ALA A 119 11.17 21.59 4.83
C ALA A 119 10.04 22.02 3.87
N ALA A 120 10.23 21.85 2.56
CA ALA A 120 9.21 22.16 1.55
C ALA A 120 7.92 21.36 1.76
N LEU A 121 8.04 20.06 2.09
CA LEU A 121 6.87 19.23 2.42
C LEU A 121 6.13 19.77 3.65
N ILE A 122 6.84 20.14 4.71
CA ILE A 122 6.25 20.75 5.91
C ILE A 122 5.51 22.04 5.57
N GLU A 123 6.13 22.91 4.77
CA GLU A 123 5.52 24.18 4.35
C GLU A 123 4.18 23.94 3.64
N ILE A 124 4.16 23.04 2.66
CA ILE A 124 2.94 22.67 1.91
C ILE A 124 1.85 22.19 2.86
N ARG A 125 2.14 21.21 3.73
CA ARG A 125 1.10 20.65 4.61
C ARG A 125 0.68 21.59 5.75
N SER A 126 1.49 22.61 6.04
CA SER A 126 1.18 23.65 7.03
C SER A 126 0.36 24.81 6.45
N ALA A 127 0.30 24.94 5.13
CA ALA A 127 -0.47 25.97 4.47
C ALA A 127 -1.96 25.85 4.82
N ARG A 128 -2.65 27.00 4.94
CA ARG A 128 -4.08 27.04 5.20
C ARG A 128 -4.85 27.09 3.89
N THR A 129 -5.86 26.24 3.76
CA THR A 129 -6.85 26.34 2.68
C THR A 129 -7.72 27.59 2.88
N PRO A 130 -8.43 28.07 1.85
CA PRO A 130 -9.38 29.19 1.98
C PRO A 130 -10.45 28.97 3.07
N GLN A 131 -10.75 27.70 3.38
CA GLN A 131 -11.69 27.29 4.43
C GLN A 131 -11.02 27.19 5.81
N GLY A 132 -9.74 27.53 5.94
CA GLY A 132 -8.99 27.53 7.19
C GLY A 132 -8.48 26.16 7.63
N ALA A 133 -8.61 25.09 6.84
CA ALA A 133 -8.03 23.78 7.14
C ALA A 133 -6.53 23.73 6.77
N THR A 134 -5.75 22.82 7.33
CA THR A 134 -4.38 22.55 6.85
C THR A 134 -4.42 21.77 5.55
N ALA A 135 -3.62 22.14 4.56
CA ALA A 135 -3.51 21.49 3.25
C ALA A 135 -2.74 20.15 3.35
N GLN A 136 -3.31 19.17 4.06
CA GLN A 136 -2.75 17.83 4.17
C GLN A 136 -2.79 17.10 2.83
N PHE A 137 -1.91 16.10 2.68
CA PHE A 137 -1.92 15.20 1.53
C PHE A 137 -3.08 14.21 1.66
N ASP A 138 -3.87 14.08 0.61
CA ASP A 138 -5.00 13.16 0.54
C ASP A 138 -4.57 11.79 -0.01
N ALA A 139 -3.54 11.78 -0.85
CA ALA A 139 -3.00 10.60 -1.49
C ALA A 139 -1.47 10.60 -1.42
N ILE A 140 -0.86 9.41 -1.56
CA ILE A 140 0.60 9.28 -1.54
C ILE A 140 1.20 9.91 -2.82
N GLU A 141 0.44 9.82 -3.91
CA GLU A 141 0.72 10.37 -5.24
C GLU A 141 0.88 11.89 -5.23
N ASP A 142 0.31 12.58 -4.25
CA ASP A 142 0.44 14.03 -4.13
C ASP A 142 1.89 14.47 -3.88
N LEU A 143 2.78 13.55 -3.46
CA LEU A 143 4.21 13.81 -3.42
C LEU A 143 4.81 14.19 -4.78
N LEU A 144 4.22 13.74 -5.90
CA LEU A 144 4.68 14.11 -7.24
C LEU A 144 4.45 15.60 -7.56
N GLN A 145 3.65 16.30 -6.74
CA GLN A 145 3.45 17.74 -6.88
C GLN A 145 4.60 18.54 -6.24
N LEU A 146 5.44 17.91 -5.41
CA LEU A 146 6.57 18.59 -4.76
C LEU A 146 7.72 18.80 -5.75
N PRO A 147 8.22 20.03 -5.90
CA PRO A 147 9.43 20.28 -6.67
C PRO A 147 10.60 19.44 -6.14
N GLY A 148 11.25 18.68 -7.03
CA GLY A 148 12.36 17.78 -6.67
C GLY A 148 11.94 16.34 -6.39
N VAL A 149 10.64 16.00 -6.44
CA VAL A 149 10.17 14.61 -6.43
C VAL A 149 9.89 14.16 -7.86
N ASP A 150 10.78 13.34 -8.40
CA ASP A 150 10.53 12.63 -9.65
C ASP A 150 9.83 11.28 -9.40
N TYR A 151 9.41 10.63 -10.49
CA TYR A 151 8.74 9.33 -10.40
C TYR A 151 9.63 8.24 -9.77
N GLU A 152 10.95 8.31 -9.98
CA GLU A 152 11.90 7.32 -9.44
C GLU A 152 12.00 7.44 -7.91
N LEU A 153 12.12 8.67 -7.39
CA LEU A 153 12.09 8.96 -5.97
C LEU A 153 10.74 8.57 -5.38
N TYR A 154 9.63 8.97 -6.00
CA TYR A 154 8.29 8.57 -5.58
C TYR A 154 8.15 7.05 -5.48
N ALA A 155 8.56 6.30 -6.51
CA ALA A 155 8.44 4.84 -6.55
C ALA A 155 9.25 4.15 -5.44
N ARG A 156 10.41 4.71 -5.06
CA ARG A 156 11.19 4.23 -3.91
C ARG A 156 10.51 4.48 -2.57
N LEU A 157 9.83 5.63 -2.44
CA LEU A 157 9.26 6.08 -1.17
C LEU A 157 7.84 5.57 -0.91
N ALA A 158 7.02 5.43 -1.95
CA ALA A 158 5.62 5.00 -1.88
C ALA A 158 5.37 3.76 -0.98
N PRO A 159 6.18 2.69 -1.01
CA PRO A 159 5.94 1.54 -0.13
C PRO A 159 6.28 1.78 1.35
N LEU A 160 6.93 2.90 1.69
CA LEU A 160 7.43 3.21 3.05
C LEU A 160 6.54 4.21 3.80
N ILE A 161 5.57 4.80 3.10
CA ILE A 161 4.81 5.95 3.58
C ILE A 161 3.31 5.70 3.55
N THR A 162 2.58 6.53 4.30
CA THR A 162 1.12 6.59 4.31
C THR A 162 0.66 8.01 4.60
N VAL A 163 -0.59 8.32 4.27
CA VAL A 163 -1.30 9.53 4.71
C VAL A 163 -2.30 9.25 5.83
N ASN A 164 -2.45 7.96 6.21
CA ASN A 164 -3.57 7.44 6.99
C ASN A 164 -3.18 6.83 8.34
N ALA A 165 -1.97 7.04 8.89
CA ALA A 165 -1.56 6.36 10.13
C ALA A 165 -2.32 6.82 11.39
N GLY A 166 -3.17 7.85 11.29
CA GLY A 166 -4.12 8.20 12.35
C GLY A 166 -3.51 8.98 13.50
N GLY A 167 -2.46 9.76 13.24
CA GLY A 167 -1.90 10.73 14.20
C GLY A 167 -0.55 10.36 14.81
N SER A 168 0.02 9.20 14.46
CA SER A 168 1.40 8.87 14.84
C SER A 168 2.39 9.72 14.05
N SER A 169 3.23 10.49 14.74
CA SER A 169 4.38 11.17 14.13
C SER A 169 5.64 10.30 14.09
N GLN A 170 5.57 9.12 14.71
CA GLN A 170 6.64 8.15 14.89
C GLN A 170 6.30 6.83 14.20
N VAL A 171 7.30 5.99 14.02
CA VAL A 171 7.20 4.70 13.33
C VAL A 171 7.45 3.56 14.33
N ASN A 172 6.64 2.51 14.24
CA ASN A 172 6.85 1.28 14.97
C ASN A 172 7.85 0.38 14.21
N PRO A 173 9.06 0.16 14.73
CA PRO A 173 10.09 -0.61 14.03
C PRO A 173 9.71 -2.08 13.86
N TYR A 174 8.87 -2.66 14.73
CA TYR A 174 8.40 -4.04 14.60
C TYR A 174 7.41 -4.24 13.44
N ALA A 175 6.80 -3.16 12.95
CA ALA A 175 5.91 -3.15 11.79
C ALA A 175 6.51 -2.45 10.56
N ALA A 176 7.76 -1.97 10.63
CA ALA A 176 8.39 -1.20 9.56
C ALA A 176 9.05 -2.09 8.49
N PRO A 177 8.96 -1.76 7.19
CA PRO A 177 9.66 -2.49 6.14
C PRO A 177 11.18 -2.29 6.25
N PRO A 178 12.02 -3.20 5.71
CA PRO A 178 13.48 -3.14 5.87
C PRO A 178 14.11 -1.82 5.41
N ALA A 179 13.60 -1.24 4.31
CA ALA A 179 14.08 0.04 3.83
C ALA A 179 13.80 1.20 4.81
N LEU A 180 12.69 1.15 5.55
CA LEU A 180 12.37 2.14 6.56
C LEU A 180 13.17 1.90 7.85
N LEU A 181 13.53 0.65 8.20
CA LEU A 181 14.46 0.40 9.32
C LEU A 181 15.80 1.11 9.12
N ARG A 182 16.32 1.14 7.88
CA ARG A 182 17.55 1.92 7.56
C ARG A 182 17.39 3.41 7.79
N VAL A 183 16.19 3.96 7.59
CA VAL A 183 15.88 5.37 7.89
C VAL A 183 15.86 5.60 9.40
N LEU A 184 15.22 4.70 10.17
CA LEU A 184 15.17 4.79 11.63
C LEU A 184 16.54 4.65 12.29
N ALA A 185 17.44 3.90 11.65
CA ALA A 185 18.84 3.73 12.04
C ALA A 185 19.79 4.80 11.47
N GLU A 186 19.28 5.82 10.77
CA GLU A 186 20.09 6.88 10.14
C GLU A 186 21.23 6.32 9.25
N GLY A 187 20.95 5.20 8.56
CA GLY A 187 21.90 4.51 7.69
C GLY A 187 22.81 3.49 8.38
N ASN A 188 22.70 3.29 9.70
CA ASN A 188 23.49 2.29 10.44
C ASN A 188 23.03 0.85 10.12
N GLN A 189 23.65 0.24 9.12
CA GLN A 189 23.32 -1.12 8.68
C GLN A 189 23.58 -2.20 9.75
N ALA A 190 24.59 -2.01 10.61
CA ALA A 190 24.88 -2.95 11.68
C ALA A 190 23.74 -2.98 12.73
N ALA A 191 23.19 -1.81 13.05
CA ALA A 191 22.01 -1.71 13.92
C ALA A 191 20.77 -2.35 13.29
N VAL A 192 20.54 -2.15 11.99
CA VAL A 192 19.42 -2.80 11.29
C VAL A 192 19.56 -4.32 11.33
N ALA A 193 20.73 -4.86 11.03
CA ALA A 193 20.97 -6.30 11.08
C ALA A 193 20.80 -6.89 12.49
N ALA A 194 21.27 -6.18 13.53
CA ALA A 194 21.07 -6.57 14.92
C ALA A 194 19.60 -6.56 15.33
N PHE A 195 18.85 -5.53 14.91
CA PHE A 195 17.41 -5.44 15.13
C PHE A 195 16.66 -6.58 14.42
N GLU A 196 16.94 -6.81 13.14
CA GLU A 196 16.27 -7.85 12.34
C GLU A 196 16.48 -9.25 12.93
N ALA A 197 17.68 -9.56 13.45
CA ALA A 197 17.96 -10.85 14.10
C ALA A 197 17.07 -11.12 15.33
N GLY A 198 16.62 -10.08 16.04
CA GLY A 198 15.76 -10.19 17.22
C GLY A 198 14.28 -9.86 16.97
N ARG A 199 13.92 -9.37 15.78
CA ARG A 199 12.61 -8.76 15.49
C ARG A 199 11.44 -9.70 15.77
N ASP A 200 11.52 -10.92 15.27
CA ASP A 200 10.43 -11.90 15.37
C ASP A 200 10.21 -12.36 16.83
N SER A 201 11.32 -12.52 17.57
CA SER A 201 11.28 -12.86 19.00
C SER A 201 10.77 -11.71 19.89
N GLY A 202 10.79 -10.48 19.39
CA GLY A 202 10.35 -9.30 20.14
C GLY A 202 11.36 -8.72 21.11
N THR A 203 12.59 -9.22 21.13
CA THR A 203 13.68 -8.74 21.98
C THR A 203 14.74 -8.03 21.13
N ALA A 204 14.32 -7.36 20.07
CA ALA A 204 15.23 -6.72 19.12
C ALA A 204 15.94 -5.53 19.77
N ASP A 205 17.24 -5.41 19.48
CA ASP A 205 18.05 -4.28 19.92
C ASP A 205 17.72 -3.03 19.09
N GLN A 206 17.29 -1.96 19.76
CA GLN A 206 16.93 -0.68 19.16
C GLN A 206 17.95 0.42 19.47
N SER A 207 19.08 0.11 20.14
CA SER A 207 20.03 1.13 20.61
C SER A 207 20.68 1.91 19.47
N GLY A 208 20.73 1.34 18.26
CA GLY A 208 21.24 2.00 17.06
C GLY A 208 20.19 2.79 16.26
N PHE A 209 18.95 2.88 16.74
CA PHE A 209 17.88 3.67 16.12
C PHE A 209 17.71 5.01 16.84
N ASN A 210 17.27 6.03 16.11
CA ASN A 210 16.97 7.33 16.72
C ASN A 210 15.67 7.24 17.52
N PRO A 211 15.71 7.39 18.87
CA PRO A 211 14.53 7.20 19.71
C PRO A 211 13.43 8.23 19.45
N ALA A 212 13.75 9.39 18.88
CA ALA A 212 12.76 10.39 18.52
C ALA A 212 11.83 9.91 17.39
N PHE A 213 12.27 8.93 16.60
CA PHE A 213 11.51 8.39 15.46
C PHE A 213 10.64 7.18 15.84
N LEU A 214 10.82 6.61 17.03
CA LEU A 214 10.23 5.32 17.39
C LEU A 214 8.98 5.45 18.24
N THR A 215 8.02 4.57 17.99
CA THR A 215 6.90 4.29 18.91
C THR A 215 6.83 2.80 19.20
N SER A 216 6.52 2.42 20.44
CA SER A 216 6.20 1.05 20.85
C SER A 216 4.71 0.75 20.82
N SER A 217 3.89 1.73 20.43
CA SER A 217 2.45 1.63 20.53
C SER A 217 1.86 0.89 19.32
N GLY A 218 0.83 0.07 19.53
CA GLY A 218 0.14 -0.58 18.40
C GLY A 218 -0.70 0.39 17.55
N SER A 219 -1.27 -0.09 16.46
CA SER A 219 -2.18 0.69 15.62
C SER A 219 -3.54 0.00 15.50
N ASN A 220 -4.62 0.77 15.61
CA ASN A 220 -5.97 0.35 15.22
C ASN A 220 -6.29 0.67 13.76
N ARG A 221 -5.33 1.29 13.06
CA ARG A 221 -5.34 1.46 11.61
C ARG A 221 -4.38 0.48 10.98
N LEU A 222 -4.88 -0.37 10.10
CA LEU A 222 -4.16 -1.50 9.53
C LEU A 222 -4.18 -1.40 8.00
N ARG A 223 -3.12 -1.81 7.34
CA ARG A 223 -3.14 -2.16 5.91
C ARG A 223 -3.26 -3.67 5.80
N LEU A 224 -4.34 -4.12 5.18
CA LEU A 224 -4.56 -5.54 4.89
C LEU A 224 -4.09 -5.83 3.48
N TYR A 225 -3.34 -6.91 3.31
CA TYR A 225 -3.05 -7.51 2.01
C TYR A 225 -3.73 -8.87 1.93
N ALA A 226 -4.50 -9.12 0.87
CA ALA A 226 -5.02 -10.44 0.56
C ALA A 226 -4.31 -10.95 -0.69
N GLN A 227 -3.65 -12.09 -0.57
CA GLN A 227 -2.88 -12.74 -1.63
C GLN A 227 -3.31 -14.20 -1.75
N PRO A 228 -3.21 -14.82 -2.94
CA PRO A 228 -3.44 -16.26 -3.07
C PRO A 228 -2.46 -17.00 -2.16
N ALA A 229 -2.96 -17.99 -1.41
CA ALA A 229 -2.07 -18.90 -0.70
C ALA A 229 -1.21 -19.67 -1.72
N GLU A 230 -0.01 -20.08 -1.31
CA GLU A 230 1.01 -20.67 -2.21
C GLU A 230 0.53 -21.90 -3.00
N SER A 231 -0.48 -22.63 -2.48
CA SER A 231 -1.10 -23.80 -3.12
C SER A 231 -2.47 -23.52 -3.76
N ALA A 232 -2.94 -22.27 -3.79
CA ALA A 232 -4.27 -21.90 -4.23
C ALA A 232 -4.29 -21.38 -5.67
N GLN A 233 -5.50 -21.34 -6.25
CA GLN A 233 -5.71 -20.71 -7.55
C GLN A 233 -5.34 -19.22 -7.46
N ALA A 234 -4.65 -18.70 -8.49
CA ALA A 234 -4.18 -17.32 -8.49
C ALA A 234 -5.37 -16.36 -8.45
N ILE A 235 -5.50 -15.60 -7.36
CA ILE A 235 -6.39 -14.44 -7.25
C ILE A 235 -5.56 -13.17 -7.35
N SER A 236 -6.20 -12.09 -7.80
CA SER A 236 -5.60 -10.75 -7.76
C SER A 236 -5.31 -10.31 -6.32
N THR A 237 -4.10 -9.80 -6.06
CA THR A 237 -3.76 -9.18 -4.78
C THR A 237 -4.63 -7.97 -4.52
N VAL A 238 -5.16 -7.85 -3.30
CA VAL A 238 -5.91 -6.67 -2.85
C VAL A 238 -5.18 -6.07 -1.65
N ALA A 239 -5.06 -4.75 -1.62
CA ALA A 239 -4.62 -4.01 -0.45
C ALA A 239 -5.72 -3.04 -0.01
N CYS A 240 -6.02 -2.97 1.28
CA CYS A 240 -6.98 -2.01 1.82
C CYS A 240 -6.47 -1.43 3.13
N ASP A 241 -6.58 -0.12 3.31
CA ASP A 241 -6.41 0.51 4.62
C ASP A 241 -7.72 0.38 5.41
N VAL A 242 -7.64 0.03 6.69
CA VAL A 242 -8.80 -0.19 7.54
C VAL A 242 -8.58 0.46 8.88
N THR A 243 -9.62 1.12 9.40
CA THR A 243 -9.61 1.66 10.76
C THR A 243 -10.66 0.95 11.61
N PHE A 244 -10.25 0.42 12.76
CA PHE A 244 -11.17 -0.05 13.80
C PHE A 244 -11.69 1.12 14.65
N PHE A 245 -12.99 1.10 14.96
CA PHE A 245 -13.63 2.06 15.87
C PHE A 245 -14.27 1.36 17.07
N GLY A 246 -14.68 2.15 18.06
CA GLY A 246 -15.55 1.65 19.13
C GLY A 246 -16.88 1.14 18.56
N ARG A 247 -17.47 0.11 19.18
CA ARG A 247 -18.76 -0.46 18.74
C ARG A 247 -19.84 0.62 18.72
N ARG A 248 -20.29 0.99 17.53
CA ARG A 248 -21.51 1.80 17.31
C ARG A 248 -22.64 0.84 16.95
N SER A 249 -23.82 1.01 17.53
CA SER A 249 -24.97 0.13 17.25
C SER A 249 -25.34 0.18 15.76
N GLY A 250 -25.32 -0.98 15.07
CA GLY A 250 -25.79 -1.12 13.69
C GLY A 250 -24.75 -0.89 12.58
N ALA A 251 -23.50 -0.53 12.93
CA ALA A 251 -22.40 -0.42 11.95
C ALA A 251 -21.36 -1.54 12.16
N LEU A 252 -20.62 -1.86 11.10
CA LEU A 252 -19.41 -2.69 11.24
C LEU A 252 -18.42 -1.99 12.20
N PRO A 253 -17.68 -2.73 13.05
CA PRO A 253 -16.74 -2.14 13.99
C PRO A 253 -15.44 -1.63 13.32
N TRP A 254 -15.40 -1.60 11.98
CA TRP A 254 -14.31 -1.06 11.17
C TRP A 254 -14.86 -0.37 9.91
N GLU A 255 -14.01 0.44 9.28
CA GLU A 255 -14.24 1.08 7.98
C GLU A 255 -13.03 0.83 7.09
N SER A 256 -13.27 0.38 5.86
CA SER A 256 -12.24 0.22 4.82
C SER A 256 -12.13 1.48 3.98
N GLN A 257 -10.90 1.94 3.75
CA GLN A 257 -10.50 3.11 2.98
C GLN A 257 -9.39 2.70 2.00
N GLN A 258 -9.25 3.43 0.88
CA GLN A 258 -8.19 3.20 -0.13
C GLN A 258 -7.92 1.72 -0.43
N CYS A 259 -8.88 1.06 -1.10
CA CYS A 259 -8.75 -0.32 -1.51
C CYS A 259 -8.25 -0.44 -2.95
N ASP A 260 -6.98 -0.80 -3.11
CA ASP A 260 -6.29 -0.92 -4.39
C ASP A 260 -5.92 -2.37 -4.71
N ALA A 261 -5.50 -2.61 -5.95
CA ALA A 261 -5.05 -3.92 -6.42
C ALA A 261 -3.58 -3.82 -6.85
N PRO A 262 -2.61 -3.85 -5.90
CA PRO A 262 -1.21 -3.68 -6.23
C PRO A 262 -0.71 -4.86 -7.08
N THR A 263 0.10 -4.55 -8.08
CA THR A 263 0.69 -5.54 -8.99
C THR A 263 1.91 -6.25 -8.40
N THR A 264 2.48 -5.72 -7.31
CA THR A 264 3.67 -6.25 -6.66
C THR A 264 3.39 -6.53 -5.18
N PRO A 265 3.74 -7.72 -4.65
CA PRO A 265 3.73 -7.96 -3.21
C PRO A 265 4.78 -7.04 -2.54
N MET A 266 4.36 -6.27 -1.54
CA MET A 266 5.24 -5.32 -0.83
C MET A 266 5.92 -5.91 0.41
N TRP A 267 5.60 -7.16 0.76
CA TRP A 267 6.03 -7.85 1.98
C TRP A 267 6.23 -9.35 1.75
#